data_AF-A0A2U1Y6K9-F1
#
_entry.id   AF-A0A2U1Y6K9-F1
#
_cell.length_a   1.000
_cell.length_b   1.000
_cell.length_c   1.000
_cell.angle_alpha   90.00
_cell.angle_beta   90.00
_cell.angle_gamma   90.00
#
_symmetry.space_group_name_H-M   'P 1'
#
loop_
_entity.id
_entity.type
_entity.pdbx_description
1 polymer ?
#
loop_
_entity_poly.entity_id
_entity_poly.type
_entity_poly.pdbx_seq_one_letter_code
_entity_poly.pdbx_strand_id
1 'polypeptide(L)'
;MWVRSGRRVFRYSGHGPAGDSCEAELTALGNGVIAAVHNLRLCRGDIVTVQSDNQHALGVLGGSQRVREDRTADQEIHGEVMEVVRNRGIRLRTEFVKGHQGDVDVRAAIQGWCDATARAALSAAVVEELLVQQGQPCLA
;
A
#
# COMPACT_ATOMS: atom_id res chain seq x y z
N MET A 1 -2.08 4.80 1.89
CA MET A 1 -2.71 4.09 0.75
C MET A 1 -4.20 4.45 0.67
N TRP A 2 -4.70 4.73 -0.54
CA TRP A 2 -6.08 5.16 -0.78
C TRP A 2 -6.72 4.26 -1.84
N VAL A 3 -7.82 3.59 -1.50
CA VAL A 3 -8.55 2.69 -2.40
C VAL A 3 -9.94 3.25 -2.67
N ARG A 4 -10.38 3.20 -3.92
CA ARG A 4 -11.78 3.48 -4.29
C ARG A 4 -12.43 2.24 -4.90
N SER A 5 -13.59 1.85 -4.37
CA SER A 5 -14.46 0.83 -4.96
C SER A 5 -15.85 1.41 -5.18
N GLY A 6 -16.21 1.69 -6.45
CA GLY A 6 -17.42 2.44 -6.79
C GLY A 6 -17.45 3.82 -6.12
N ARG A 7 -18.45 4.06 -5.26
CA ARG A 7 -18.57 5.29 -4.43
C ARG A 7 -17.88 5.19 -3.07
N ARG A 8 -17.39 4.00 -2.68
CA ARG A 8 -16.75 3.78 -1.38
C ARG A 8 -15.27 4.13 -1.46
N VAL A 9 -14.80 4.89 -0.48
CA VAL A 9 -13.40 5.26 -0.31
C VAL A 9 -12.89 4.60 0.96
N PHE A 10 -11.74 3.92 0.86
CA PHE A 10 -11.04 3.31 1.97
C PHE A 10 -9.64 3.91 2.08
N ARG A 11 -9.27 4.26 3.29
CA ARG A 11 -7.97 4.86 3.63
C ARG A 11 -7.25 3.93 4.58
N TYR A 12 -6.00 3.63 4.27
CA TYR A 12 -5.17 2.76 5.09
C TYR A 12 -3.76 3.35 5.20
N SER A 13 -3.24 3.35 6.41
CA SER A 13 -1.87 3.76 6.73
C SER A 13 -1.33 2.85 7.82
N GLY A 14 -0.06 2.48 7.71
CA GLY A 14 0.65 1.67 8.69
C GLY A 14 2.15 1.79 8.46
N HIS A 15 2.93 1.16 9.33
CA HIS A 15 4.39 1.05 9.22
C HIS A 15 4.79 -0.43 9.35
N GLY A 16 5.97 -0.76 8.81
CA GLY A 16 6.52 -2.11 8.86
C GLY A 16 7.97 -2.10 8.38
N PRO A 17 8.71 -3.19 8.61
CA PRO A 17 10.07 -3.32 8.11
C PRO A 17 10.08 -3.32 6.57
N ALA A 18 11.07 -2.65 5.98
CA ALA A 18 11.33 -2.69 4.55
C ALA A 18 12.84 -2.54 4.31
N GLY A 19 13.40 -3.35 3.42
CA GLY A 19 14.82 -3.30 3.06
C GLY A 19 15.18 -2.09 2.18
N ASP A 20 14.24 -1.61 1.36
CA ASP A 20 14.40 -0.42 0.54
C ASP A 20 13.08 0.33 0.29
N SER A 21 13.16 1.48 -0.37
CA SER A 21 12.00 2.30 -0.71
C SER A 21 11.02 1.58 -1.65
N CYS A 22 11.51 0.74 -2.56
CA CYS A 22 10.65 -0.02 -3.46
C CYS A 22 9.84 -1.10 -2.72
N GLU A 23 10.48 -1.80 -1.78
CA GLU A 23 9.85 -2.78 -0.91
C GLU A 23 8.83 -2.11 0.02
N ALA A 24 9.16 -0.94 0.58
CA ALA A 24 8.23 -0.17 1.41
C ALA A 24 6.96 0.23 0.63
N GLU A 25 7.12 0.75 -0.59
CA GLU A 25 6.00 1.13 -1.46
C GLU A 25 5.17 -0.09 -1.85
N LEU A 26 5.81 -1.18 -2.29
CA LEU A 26 5.11 -2.41 -2.65
C LEU A 26 4.33 -2.99 -1.46
N THR A 27 4.94 -3.03 -0.27
CA THR A 27 4.31 -3.49 0.96
C THR A 27 3.12 -2.62 1.33
N ALA A 28 3.26 -1.29 1.24
CA ALA A 28 2.17 -0.35 1.49
C ALA A 28 0.99 -0.55 0.52
N LEU A 29 1.26 -0.78 -0.76
CA LEU A 29 0.23 -1.10 -1.75
C LEU A 29 -0.41 -2.47 -1.50
N GLY A 30 0.38 -3.50 -1.24
CA GLY A 30 -0.12 -4.85 -1.00
C GLY A 30 -1.03 -4.92 0.22
N ASN A 31 -0.55 -4.41 1.36
CA ASN A 31 -1.32 -4.36 2.59
C ASN A 31 -2.60 -3.55 2.45
N GLY A 32 -2.55 -2.42 1.74
CA GLY A 32 -3.73 -1.62 1.51
C GLY A 32 -4.76 -2.34 0.62
N VAL A 33 -4.34 -3.17 -0.35
CA VAL A 33 -5.26 -4.00 -1.15
C VAL A 33 -5.91 -5.05 -0.25
N ILE A 34 -5.12 -5.81 0.51
CA ILE A 34 -5.62 -6.84 1.42
C ILE A 34 -6.63 -6.21 2.40
N ALA A 35 -6.24 -5.12 3.06
CA ALA A 35 -7.11 -4.40 3.98
C ALA A 35 -8.40 -3.92 3.30
N ALA A 36 -8.34 -3.38 2.07
CA ALA A 36 -9.54 -2.96 1.35
C ALA A 36 -10.47 -4.13 1.01
N VAL A 37 -9.90 -5.26 0.56
CA VAL A 37 -10.68 -6.47 0.26
C VAL A 37 -11.43 -6.97 1.50
N HIS A 38 -10.75 -7.06 2.64
CA HIS A 38 -11.35 -7.52 3.88
C HIS A 38 -12.38 -6.52 4.44
N ASN A 39 -12.02 -5.24 4.56
CA ASN A 39 -12.87 -4.24 5.22
C ASN A 39 -14.08 -3.85 4.38
N LEU A 40 -13.95 -3.75 3.06
CA LEU A 40 -15.06 -3.44 2.17
C LEU A 40 -15.87 -4.67 1.77
N ARG A 41 -15.45 -5.86 2.22
CA ARG A 41 -16.03 -7.17 1.88
C ARG A 41 -16.15 -7.37 0.38
N LEU A 42 -15.09 -7.01 -0.34
CA LEU A 42 -15.05 -7.12 -1.81
C LEU A 42 -15.12 -8.59 -2.21
N CYS A 43 -15.79 -8.84 -3.33
CA CYS A 43 -16.10 -10.20 -3.77
C CYS A 43 -16.05 -10.32 -5.29
N ARG A 44 -16.55 -11.46 -5.79
CA ARG A 44 -16.42 -11.84 -7.19
C ARG A 44 -17.02 -10.78 -8.11
N GLY A 45 -16.21 -10.26 -9.02
CA GLY A 45 -16.61 -9.24 -10.00
C GLY A 45 -16.26 -7.81 -9.60
N ASP A 46 -15.90 -7.56 -8.34
CA ASP A 46 -15.40 -6.26 -7.92
C ASP A 46 -14.04 -5.95 -8.57
N ILE A 47 -13.75 -4.66 -8.73
CA ILE A 47 -12.50 -4.15 -9.27
C ILE A 47 -11.82 -3.29 -8.21
N VAL A 48 -10.57 -3.61 -7.90
CA VAL A 48 -9.68 -2.80 -7.07
C VAL A 48 -8.69 -2.11 -8.00
N THR A 49 -8.72 -0.79 -8.04
CA THR A 49 -7.69 0.00 -8.73
C THR A 49 -6.70 0.53 -7.69
N VAL A 50 -5.43 0.21 -7.91
CA VAL A 50 -4.28 0.69 -7.13
C VAL A 50 -3.56 1.77 -7.92
N GLN A 51 -3.29 2.89 -7.27
CA GLN A 51 -2.60 4.03 -7.84
C GLN A 51 -1.34 4.34 -7.03
N SER A 52 -0.23 4.57 -7.72
CA SER A 52 1.06 4.94 -7.14
C SER A 52 1.93 5.64 -8.18
N ASP A 53 2.87 6.46 -7.72
CA ASP A 53 3.96 7.03 -8.51
C ASP A 53 5.22 6.15 -8.50
N ASN A 54 5.17 4.99 -7.84
CA ASN A 54 6.22 3.99 -7.89
C ASN A 54 5.93 2.95 -8.99
N GLN A 55 6.63 3.08 -10.12
CA GLN A 55 6.47 2.16 -11.26
C GLN A 55 6.87 0.72 -10.93
N HIS A 56 7.91 0.52 -10.11
CA HIS A 56 8.35 -0.82 -9.71
C HIS A 56 7.25 -1.52 -8.90
N ALA A 57 6.71 -0.86 -7.89
CA ALA A 57 5.65 -1.40 -7.05
C ALA A 57 4.40 -1.76 -7.88
N LEU A 58 3.98 -0.89 -8.80
CA LEU A 58 2.85 -1.18 -9.70
C LEU A 58 3.17 -2.29 -10.70
N GLY A 59 4.41 -2.36 -11.18
CA GLY A 59 4.86 -3.37 -12.13
C GLY A 59 4.85 -4.76 -11.52
N VAL A 60 5.36 -4.88 -10.30
CA VAL A 60 5.33 -6.12 -9.51
C VAL A 60 3.90 -6.50 -9.18
N LEU A 61 3.13 -5.59 -8.58
CA LEU A 61 1.77 -5.88 -8.10
C LEU A 61 0.78 -6.18 -9.25
N GLY A 62 0.94 -5.50 -10.39
CA GLY A 62 0.12 -5.71 -11.59
C GLY A 62 0.55 -6.92 -12.42
N GLY A 63 1.66 -7.57 -12.09
CA GLY A 63 2.21 -8.71 -12.82
C GLY A 63 2.80 -8.36 -14.19
N SER A 64 3.00 -7.07 -14.50
CA SER A 64 3.63 -6.63 -15.76
C SER A 64 5.15 -6.68 -15.69
N GLN A 65 5.73 -6.69 -14.49
CA GLN A 65 7.15 -6.87 -14.26
C GLN A 65 7.38 -8.25 -13.64
N ARG A 66 8.35 -8.99 -14.19
CA ARG A 66 8.77 -10.25 -13.59
C ARG A 66 9.49 -9.94 -12.29
N VAL A 67 8.99 -10.48 -11.18
CA VAL A 67 9.64 -10.34 -9.87
C VAL A 67 11.01 -11.00 -9.96
N ARG A 68 12.06 -10.29 -9.57
CA ARG A 68 13.42 -10.82 -9.61
C ARG A 68 13.58 -11.90 -8.53
N GLU A 69 14.42 -12.89 -8.81
CA GLU A 69 14.65 -14.02 -7.89
C GLU A 69 15.31 -13.59 -6.58
N ASP A 70 16.08 -12.49 -6.61
CA ASP A 70 16.79 -11.91 -5.46
C ASP A 70 15.93 -10.99 -4.58
N ARG A 71 14.68 -10.71 -4.98
CA ARG A 71 13.74 -9.87 -4.21
C ARG A 71 12.65 -10.72 -3.57
N THR A 72 13.01 -11.48 -2.53
CA THR A 72 12.09 -12.41 -1.85
C THR A 72 10.88 -11.70 -1.24
N ALA A 73 11.07 -10.54 -0.60
CA ALA A 73 9.97 -9.75 -0.03
C ALA A 73 8.95 -9.32 -1.10
N ASP A 74 9.40 -8.92 -2.29
CA ASP A 74 8.51 -8.59 -3.41
C ASP A 74 7.67 -9.79 -3.84
N GLN A 75 8.26 -11.00 -3.84
CA GLN A 75 7.56 -12.24 -4.22
C GLN A 75 6.50 -12.62 -3.18
N GLU A 76 6.83 -12.49 -1.90
CA GLU A 76 5.94 -12.77 -0.78
C GLU A 76 4.72 -11.85 -0.83
N ILE A 77 4.92 -10.53 -0.86
CA ILE A 77 3.82 -9.54 -0.93
C ILE A 77 2.97 -9.75 -2.18
N HIS A 78 3.59 -9.96 -3.35
CA HIS A 78 2.85 -10.23 -4.58
C HIS A 78 2.05 -11.53 -4.48
N GLY A 79 2.63 -12.59 -3.90
CA GLY A 79 1.98 -13.88 -3.67
C GLY A 79 0.73 -13.75 -2.82
N GLU A 80 0.85 -13.10 -1.65
CA GLU A 80 -0.25 -12.87 -0.71
C GLU A 80 -1.39 -12.06 -1.34
N VAL A 81 -1.06 -10.96 -2.03
CA VAL A 81 -2.08 -10.13 -2.70
C VAL A 81 -2.80 -10.94 -3.78
N MET A 82 -2.06 -11.67 -4.61
CA MET A 82 -2.64 -12.45 -5.69
C MET A 82 -3.47 -13.63 -5.18
N GLU A 83 -3.09 -14.24 -4.06
CA GLU A 83 -3.90 -15.24 -3.39
C GLU A 83 -5.24 -14.64 -2.95
N VAL A 84 -5.23 -13.52 -2.23
CA VAL A 84 -6.46 -12.86 -1.74
C VAL A 84 -7.36 -12.45 -2.91
N VAL A 85 -6.80 -11.83 -3.95
CA VAL A 85 -7.55 -11.36 -5.12
C VAL A 85 -8.17 -12.54 -5.89
N ARG A 86 -7.41 -13.62 -6.13
CA ARG A 86 -7.91 -14.81 -6.84
C ARG A 86 -8.97 -15.55 -6.03
N ASN A 87 -8.71 -15.79 -4.74
CA ASN A 87 -9.65 -16.49 -3.85
C ASN A 87 -10.99 -15.77 -3.73
N ARG A 88 -10.99 -14.43 -3.82
CA ARG A 88 -12.19 -13.60 -3.78
C ARG A 88 -12.82 -13.33 -5.15
N GLY A 89 -12.18 -13.74 -6.25
CA GLY A 89 -12.65 -13.48 -7.62
C GLY A 89 -12.64 -12.00 -8.00
N ILE A 90 -11.75 -11.22 -7.40
CA ILE A 90 -11.60 -9.78 -7.60
C ILE A 90 -10.68 -9.53 -8.81
N ARG A 91 -10.87 -8.41 -9.51
CA ARG A 91 -9.93 -7.94 -10.52
C ARG A 91 -9.06 -6.83 -9.95
N LEU A 92 -7.76 -7.00 -10.00
CA LEU A 92 -6.80 -5.96 -9.65
C LEU A 92 -6.42 -5.16 -10.90
N ARG A 93 -6.38 -3.83 -10.78
CA ARG A 93 -5.86 -2.91 -11.79
C ARG A 93 -4.81 -2.02 -11.16
N THR A 94 -3.72 -1.77 -11.87
CA THR A 94 -2.68 -0.84 -11.47
C THR A 94 -2.70 0.36 -12.41
N GLU A 95 -2.55 1.57 -11.87
CA GLU A 95 -2.51 2.81 -12.63
C GLU A 95 -1.38 3.69 -12.09
N PHE A 96 -0.42 4.00 -12.96
CA PHE A 96 0.64 4.93 -12.64
C PHE A 96 0.12 6.36 -12.62
N VAL A 97 0.37 7.05 -11.53
CA VAL A 97 0.09 8.49 -11.38
C VAL A 97 1.42 9.22 -11.27
N LYS A 98 1.58 10.31 -12.03
CA LYS A 98 2.77 11.15 -11.90
C LYS A 98 2.76 11.80 -10.52
N GLY A 99 3.90 11.76 -9.83
CA GLY A 99 4.11 12.48 -8.58
C GLY A 99 3.89 13.99 -8.72
N HIS A 100 3.80 14.68 -7.58
CA HIS A 100 3.48 16.10 -7.46
C HIS A 100 4.12 16.98 -8.55
N GLN A 101 3.31 17.55 -9.46
CA GLN A 101 3.74 18.58 -10.41
C GLN A 101 3.35 20.01 -9.99
N GLY A 102 2.96 20.21 -8.72
CA GLY A 102 2.56 21.53 -8.21
C GLY A 102 1.14 21.97 -8.57
N ASP A 103 0.40 21.18 -9.34
CA ASP A 103 -1.03 21.43 -9.62
C ASP A 103 -1.93 20.92 -8.48
N VAL A 104 -2.84 21.78 -8.02
CA VAL A 104 -3.80 21.50 -6.95
C VAL A 104 -5.03 20.77 -7.52
N ASP A 105 -4.83 19.51 -7.89
CA ASP A 105 -5.87 18.55 -8.28
C ASP A 105 -6.28 17.70 -7.05
N VAL A 106 -7.52 17.21 -7.00
CA VAL A 106 -7.99 16.15 -6.08
C VAL A 106 -7.00 14.98 -5.96
N ARG A 107 -6.33 14.59 -7.05
CA ARG A 107 -5.27 13.57 -7.07
C ARG A 107 -4.04 14.00 -6.27
N ALA A 108 -3.59 15.25 -6.43
CA ALA A 108 -2.48 15.80 -5.65
C ALA A 108 -2.83 15.87 -4.15
N ALA A 109 -4.07 16.20 -3.81
CA ALA A 109 -4.55 16.17 -2.42
C ALA A 109 -4.55 14.76 -1.82
N ILE A 110 -4.98 13.74 -2.58
CA ILE A 110 -4.96 12.34 -2.13
C ILE A 110 -3.51 11.85 -1.93
N GLN A 111 -2.61 12.19 -2.85
CA GLN A 111 -1.21 11.80 -2.75
C GLN A 111 -0.51 12.52 -1.59
N GLY A 112 -0.76 13.83 -1.43
CA GLY A 112 -0.27 14.59 -0.28
C GLY A 112 -0.76 14.01 1.05
N TRP A 113 -2.01 13.53 1.12
CA TRP A 113 -2.50 12.81 2.28
C TRP A 113 -1.74 11.49 2.49
N CYS A 114 -1.57 10.65 1.46
CA CYS A 114 -0.83 9.40 1.57
C CYS A 114 0.60 9.61 2.10
N ASP A 115 1.35 10.56 1.53
CA ASP A 115 2.72 10.86 1.95
C ASP A 115 2.78 11.37 3.39
N ALA A 116 1.89 12.30 3.76
CA ALA A 116 1.84 12.85 5.11
C ALA A 116 1.52 11.76 6.13
N THR A 117 0.61 10.84 5.79
CA THR A 117 0.21 9.77 6.70
C THR A 117 1.27 8.69 6.81
N ALA A 118 2.00 8.38 5.73
CA ALA A 118 3.15 7.48 5.76
C ALA A 118 4.28 8.06 6.64
N ARG A 119 4.59 9.35 6.50
CA ARG A 119 5.56 10.05 7.35
C ARG A 119 5.14 10.07 8.81
N ALA A 120 3.86 10.29 9.09
CA ALA A 120 3.32 10.26 10.45
C ALA A 120 3.41 8.85 11.08
N ALA A 121 3.06 7.79 10.33
CA ALA A 121 3.16 6.41 10.79
C ALA A 121 4.61 6.00 11.09
N LEU A 122 5.56 6.39 10.23
CA LEU A 122 6.98 6.18 10.49
C LEU A 122 7.44 6.91 11.76
N SER A 123 7.02 8.17 11.93
CA SER A 123 7.37 8.95 13.13
C SER A 123 6.82 8.32 14.40
N ALA A 124 5.59 7.80 14.37
CA ALA A 124 4.99 7.08 15.49
C ALA A 124 5.77 5.80 15.84
N ALA A 125 6.16 5.01 14.83
CA ALA A 125 6.96 3.80 15.02
C ALA A 125 8.31 4.09 15.69
N VAL A 126 9.00 5.15 15.24
CA VAL A 126 10.28 5.58 15.84
C VAL A 126 10.10 6.00 17.30
N VAL A 127 9.01 6.69 17.62
CA VAL A 127 8.69 7.07 19.00
C VAL A 127 8.40 5.82 19.85
N GLU A 128 7.62 4.86 19.34
CA GLU A 128 7.38 3.59 20.02
C GLU A 128 8.67 2.81 20.27
N GLU A 129 9.56 2.69 19.29
CA GLU A 129 10.86 2.04 19.48
C GLU A 129 11.69 2.74 20.57
N LEU A 130 11.72 4.08 20.58
CA LEU A 130 12.42 4.85 21.61
C LEU A 130 11.81 4.65 22.99
N LEU A 131 10.47 4.60 23.10
CA LEU A 131 9.77 4.37 24.37
C LEU A 131 10.02 2.95 24.90
N VAL A 132 10.01 1.95 24.02
CA VAL A 132 10.35 0.55 24.36
C VAL A 132 11.81 0.44 24.83
N GLN A 133 12.75 1.09 24.15
CA GLN A 133 14.16 1.13 24.55
C GLN A 133 14.37 1.85 25.89
N GLN A 134 13.49 2.78 26.26
CA GLN A 134 13.52 3.49 27.54
C GLN A 134 12.65 2.82 28.63
N GLY A 135 12.04 1.67 28.36
CA GLY A 135 11.22 0.94 29.33
C GLY A 135 9.90 1.62 29.70
N GLN A 136 9.41 2.56 28.87
CA GLN A 136 8.10 3.18 29.05
C GLN A 136 7.01 2.41 28.29
N PRO A 137 5.85 2.13 28.90
CA PRO A 137 4.80 1.35 28.24
C PRO A 137 4.19 2.13 27.07
N CYS A 138 4.11 1.48 25.92
CA CYS A 138 3.47 2.02 24.71
C CYS A 138 1.98 2.27 24.97
N LEU A 139 1.47 3.42 24.49
CA LEU A 139 0.04 3.76 24.59
C LEU A 139 -0.77 2.86 23.64
N ALA A 140 -1.65 2.03 24.23
CA ALA A 140 -2.59 1.17 23.52
C ALA A 140 -3.81 1.92 23.00
#